data_AF-A0A0R3MJW8-F1
#
_entry.id   AF-A0A0R3MJW8-F1
#
_cell.length_a   1.000
_cell.length_b   1.000
_cell.length_c   1.000
_cell.angle_alpha   90.00
_cell.angle_beta   90.00
_cell.angle_gamma   90.00
#
_symmetry.space_group_name_H-M   'P 1'
#
loop_
_entity.id
_entity.type
_entity.pdbx_description
1 polymer ?
#
loop_
_entity_poly.entity_id
_entity_poly.type
_entity_poly.pdbx_seq_one_letter_code
_entity_poly.pdbx_strand_id
1 'polypeptide(L)'
;MWDQLAELISTPIDGFPIHLTFVDSCFRPGKADTLPLNRVYEFCRRFPKRVRPTKGSSAPMRVPLLLSKIEVNRSGKAAKFGLDLVRLDTDHRKCLVHERLRWPSETPGAWNVPVGIDDDYCHQIVSEARVRSPTGRREWIRRSKNNHFLDCEAMLAATSYLMNMQRVSQPREREATARTNENPPPPNDVPPTHRNFPRAPRRIVRSGHLGV
;
A
#
# COMPACT_ATOMS: atom_id res chain seq x y z
N MET A 1 16.61 2.42 -18.95
CA MET A 1 15.76 2.88 -17.81
C MET A 1 14.44 2.14 -17.74
N TRP A 2 13.49 2.30 -18.67
CA TRP A 2 12.18 1.62 -18.54
C TRP A 2 12.24 0.09 -18.52
N ASP A 3 13.15 -0.52 -19.28
CA ASP A 3 13.30 -1.98 -19.27
C ASP A 3 13.97 -2.49 -17.99
N GLN A 4 14.95 -1.75 -17.45
CA GLN A 4 15.52 -2.03 -16.13
C GLN A 4 14.47 -1.90 -15.02
N LEU A 5 13.57 -0.90 -15.11
CA LEU A 5 12.46 -0.79 -14.18
C LEU A 5 11.48 -1.96 -14.34
N ALA A 6 11.18 -2.38 -15.58
CA ALA A 6 10.33 -3.54 -15.86
C ALA A 6 10.91 -4.84 -15.30
N GLU A 7 12.22 -5.02 -15.43
CA GLU A 7 12.96 -6.12 -14.84
C GLU A 7 12.88 -6.05 -13.32
N LEU A 8 13.25 -4.91 -12.71
CA LEU A 8 13.20 -4.70 -11.26
C LEU A 8 11.82 -5.01 -10.67
N ILE A 9 10.74 -4.46 -11.24
CA ILE A 9 9.39 -4.75 -10.74
C ILE A 9 9.01 -6.21 -10.92
N SER A 10 9.59 -6.93 -11.88
CA SER A 10 9.26 -8.33 -12.16
C SER A 10 10.08 -9.32 -11.34
N THR A 11 11.24 -8.89 -10.84
CA THR A 11 12.15 -9.70 -10.03
C THR A 11 11.69 -9.74 -8.57
N PRO A 12 11.46 -10.92 -7.97
CA PRO A 12 11.19 -11.04 -6.55
C PRO A 12 12.40 -10.59 -5.70
N ILE A 13 12.13 -9.96 -4.56
CA ILE A 13 13.14 -9.63 -3.54
C ILE A 13 12.99 -10.64 -2.41
N ASP A 14 14.03 -11.41 -2.12
CA ASP A 14 14.01 -12.50 -1.12
C ASP A 14 12.85 -13.50 -1.33
N GLY A 15 12.51 -13.76 -2.60
CA GLY A 15 11.38 -14.63 -2.98
C GLY A 15 10.00 -13.96 -2.91
N PHE A 16 9.91 -12.70 -2.47
CA PHE A 16 8.66 -11.96 -2.39
C PHE A 16 8.44 -11.08 -3.64
N PRO A 17 7.29 -11.16 -4.32
CA PRO A 17 7.02 -10.33 -5.48
C PRO A 17 6.70 -8.89 -5.06
N ILE A 18 7.12 -7.92 -5.89
CA ILE A 18 6.67 -6.53 -5.76
C ILE A 18 5.20 -6.46 -6.21
N HIS A 19 4.29 -6.32 -5.24
CA HIS A 19 2.85 -6.29 -5.51
C HIS A 19 2.35 -4.96 -6.08
N LEU A 20 2.95 -3.85 -5.66
CA LEU A 20 2.56 -2.51 -6.08
C LEU A 20 3.77 -1.58 -6.14
N THR A 21 3.83 -0.79 -7.19
CA THR A 21 4.88 0.19 -7.46
C THR A 21 4.24 1.51 -7.85
N PHE A 22 4.69 2.59 -7.22
CA PHE A 22 4.33 3.95 -7.56
C PHE A 22 5.44 4.58 -8.40
N VAL A 23 5.05 5.27 -9.47
CA VAL A 23 5.99 5.99 -10.35
C VAL A 23 5.54 7.43 -10.43
N ASP A 24 6.42 8.36 -10.04
CA ASP A 24 6.11 9.78 -10.10
C ASP A 24 5.87 10.23 -11.55
N SER A 25 4.69 10.77 -11.80
CA SER A 25 4.25 11.25 -13.11
C SER A 25 4.37 12.77 -13.28
N CYS A 26 4.88 13.48 -12.26
CA CYS A 26 5.22 14.90 -12.38
C CYS A 26 6.41 15.16 -13.30
N PHE A 27 7.19 14.15 -13.67
CA PHE A 27 8.20 14.26 -14.71
C PHE A 27 7.56 14.30 -16.11
N ARG A 28 7.71 15.44 -16.81
CA ARG A 28 7.32 15.61 -18.22
C ARG A 28 8.57 15.82 -19.08
N PRO A 29 9.09 14.79 -19.75
CA PRO A 29 10.17 14.98 -20.72
C PRO A 29 9.58 15.64 -21.98
N GLY A 30 9.90 16.92 -22.23
CA GLY A 30 9.53 17.64 -23.46
C GLY A 30 8.95 19.04 -23.24
N LYS A 31 8.71 19.78 -24.34
CA LYS A 31 7.98 21.06 -24.33
C LYS A 31 6.47 20.79 -24.18
N ALA A 32 5.72 21.73 -23.62
CA ALA A 32 4.28 21.57 -23.33
C ALA A 32 3.42 21.26 -24.57
N ASP A 33 3.96 21.60 -25.73
CA ASP A 33 3.39 21.65 -27.07
C ASP A 33 3.69 20.40 -27.92
N THR A 34 4.63 19.56 -27.49
CA THR A 34 4.78 18.20 -28.02
C THR A 34 3.71 17.30 -27.38
N LEU A 35 2.88 16.62 -28.21
CA LEU A 35 1.90 15.61 -27.81
C LEU A 35 2.36 14.86 -26.55
N PRO A 36 1.54 14.75 -25.48
CA PRO A 36 2.05 14.33 -24.19
C PRO A 36 2.25 12.83 -24.19
N LEU A 37 3.38 12.38 -24.74
CA LEU A 37 3.90 11.06 -24.52
C LEU A 37 4.43 11.04 -23.08
N ASN A 38 3.50 10.97 -22.13
CA ASN A 38 3.85 10.73 -20.75
C ASN A 38 4.36 9.30 -20.66
N ARG A 39 5.69 9.14 -20.79
CA ARG A 39 6.38 7.85 -20.75
C ARG A 39 6.06 7.06 -19.48
N VAL A 40 5.79 7.76 -18.37
CA VAL A 40 5.32 7.14 -17.12
C VAL A 40 3.96 6.48 -17.34
N TYR A 41 3.01 7.17 -17.97
CA TYR A 41 1.69 6.58 -18.25
C TYR A 41 1.79 5.42 -19.23
N GLU A 42 2.59 5.54 -20.28
CA GLU A 42 2.86 4.44 -21.21
C GLU A 42 3.40 3.20 -20.49
N PHE A 43 4.39 3.40 -19.62
CA PHE A 43 4.96 2.32 -18.79
C PHE A 43 3.91 1.70 -17.86
N CYS A 44 3.14 2.52 -17.14
CA CYS A 44 2.10 2.04 -16.23
C CYS A 44 1.02 1.22 -16.96
N ARG A 45 0.73 1.49 -18.24
CA ARG A 45 -0.21 0.67 -19.04
C ARG A 45 0.28 -0.74 -19.29
N ARG A 46 1.59 -0.99 -19.28
CA ARG A 46 2.16 -2.34 -19.42
C ARG A 46 1.88 -3.21 -18.19
N PHE A 47 1.71 -2.59 -17.02
CA PHE A 47 1.57 -3.29 -15.73
C PHE A 47 0.43 -2.72 -14.86
N PRO A 48 -0.82 -2.63 -15.35
CA PRO A 48 -1.88 -1.84 -14.72
C PRO A 48 -2.32 -2.33 -13.33
N LYS A 49 -2.02 -3.59 -13.00
CA LYS A 49 -2.28 -4.18 -11.68
C LYS A 49 -1.16 -3.96 -10.67
N ARG A 50 0.07 -3.72 -11.15
CA ARG A 50 1.29 -3.68 -10.33
C ARG A 50 1.91 -2.29 -10.27
N VAL A 51 1.65 -1.42 -11.25
CA VAL A 51 2.27 -0.11 -11.35
C VAL A 51 1.20 0.96 -11.48
N ARG A 52 1.31 2.03 -10.69
CA ARG A 52 0.42 3.19 -10.74
C ARG A 52 1.22 4.47 -10.91
N PRO A 53 0.81 5.37 -11.82
CA PRO A 53 1.36 6.71 -11.84
C PRO A 53 0.88 7.47 -10.61
N THR A 54 1.75 8.32 -10.07
CA THR A 54 1.44 9.14 -8.90
C THR A 54 1.65 10.62 -9.16
N LYS A 55 0.94 11.45 -8.40
CA LYS A 55 1.13 12.90 -8.41
C LYS A 55 0.90 13.47 -7.00
N GLY A 56 1.89 14.23 -6.52
CA GLY A 56 1.75 15.03 -5.31
C GLY A 56 0.66 16.09 -5.44
N SER A 57 -0.18 16.24 -4.42
CA SER A 57 -1.10 17.37 -4.31
C SER A 57 -0.37 18.62 -3.84
N SER A 58 -0.61 19.75 -4.51
CA SER A 58 -0.16 21.06 -4.06
C SER A 58 -1.11 21.72 -3.04
N ALA A 59 -2.27 21.10 -2.81
CA ALA A 59 -3.28 21.56 -1.86
C ALA A 59 -3.62 20.45 -0.85
N PRO A 60 -4.06 20.80 0.39
CA PRO A 60 -4.52 19.82 1.36
C PRO A 60 -5.60 18.91 0.78
N MET A 61 -5.52 17.61 1.08
CA MET A 61 -6.52 16.64 0.63
C MET A 61 -7.40 16.20 1.80
N ARG A 62 -8.68 15.94 1.52
CA ARG A 62 -9.62 15.39 2.52
C ARG A 62 -9.30 13.95 2.92
N VAL A 63 -8.65 13.22 2.01
CA VAL A 63 -8.23 11.84 2.19
C VAL A 63 -6.74 11.73 1.84
N PRO A 64 -5.95 10.89 2.51
CA PRO A 64 -4.52 10.80 2.27
C PRO A 64 -4.12 10.34 0.85
N LEU A 65 -5.00 9.61 0.16
CA LEU A 65 -4.84 9.19 -1.23
C LEU A 65 -6.17 9.28 -1.98
N LEU A 66 -6.13 9.72 -3.22
CA LEU A 66 -7.28 9.78 -4.11
C LEU A 66 -6.93 9.15 -5.46
N LEU A 67 -7.70 8.14 -5.88
CA LEU A 67 -7.57 7.55 -7.20
C LEU A 67 -8.44 8.33 -8.19
N SER A 68 -7.88 8.74 -9.32
CA SER A 68 -8.58 9.51 -10.35
C SER A 68 -8.39 8.88 -11.72
N LYS A 69 -9.47 8.75 -12.50
CA LYS A 69 -9.40 8.32 -13.90
C LYS A 69 -8.78 9.44 -14.74
N ILE A 70 -7.71 9.13 -15.47
CA ILE A 70 -7.02 10.10 -16.33
C ILE A 70 -7.50 10.06 -17.79
N GLU A 71 -8.08 8.94 -18.21
CA GLU A 71 -8.56 8.76 -19.56
C GLU A 71 -10.03 9.14 -19.65
N VAL A 72 -10.42 9.71 -20.79
CA VAL A 72 -11.80 10.04 -21.12
C VAL A 72 -12.27 9.14 -22.25
N ASN A 73 -13.54 8.77 -22.22
CA ASN A 73 -14.18 8.04 -23.31
C ASN A 73 -14.52 8.98 -24.47
N ARG A 74 -15.03 8.42 -25.58
CA ARG A 74 -15.46 9.21 -26.76
C ARG A 74 -16.52 10.28 -26.44
N SER A 75 -17.26 10.11 -25.35
CA SER A 75 -18.28 11.05 -24.87
C SER A 75 -17.74 12.11 -23.90
N GLY A 76 -16.41 12.18 -23.70
CA GLY A 76 -15.76 13.13 -22.79
C GLY A 76 -15.90 12.82 -21.29
N LYS A 77 -16.53 11.69 -20.92
CA LYS A 77 -16.65 11.25 -19.52
C LYS A 77 -15.43 10.43 -19.12
N ALA A 78 -15.13 10.37 -17.82
CA ALA A 78 -14.10 9.50 -17.27
C ALA A 78 -14.27 8.06 -17.79
N ALA A 79 -13.20 7.50 -18.35
CA ALA A 79 -13.22 6.14 -18.88
C ALA A 79 -13.40 5.13 -17.75
N LYS A 80 -14.31 4.16 -17.94
CA LYS A 80 -14.56 3.09 -16.96
C LYS A 80 -13.33 2.22 -16.76
N PHE A 81 -12.62 1.98 -17.84
CA PHE A 81 -11.36 1.24 -17.90
C PHE A 81 -10.24 2.19 -18.29
N GLY A 82 -9.03 1.89 -17.84
CA GLY A 82 -7.88 2.75 -18.06
C GLY A 82 -7.03 2.90 -16.82
N LEU A 83 -6.06 3.80 -16.90
CA LEU A 83 -5.17 4.10 -15.79
C LEU A 83 -5.87 4.91 -14.69
N ASP A 84 -5.56 4.55 -13.46
CA ASP A 84 -5.84 5.36 -12.28
C ASP A 84 -4.57 6.11 -11.90
N LEU A 85 -4.66 7.44 -11.85
CA LEU A 85 -3.65 8.29 -11.23
C LEU A 85 -3.89 8.34 -9.74
N VAL A 86 -2.88 8.00 -8.96
CA VAL A 86 -2.91 8.14 -7.50
C VAL A 86 -2.43 9.54 -7.15
N ARG A 87 -3.35 10.36 -6.67
CA ARG A 87 -3.01 11.61 -6.01
C ARG A 87 -2.68 11.36 -4.55
N LEU A 88 -1.57 11.92 -4.07
CA LEU A 88 -1.13 11.79 -2.68
C LEU A 88 -1.06 13.13 -1.97
N ASP A 89 -1.46 13.11 -0.70
CA ASP A 89 -1.24 14.22 0.22
C ASP A 89 0.24 14.23 0.62
N THR A 90 1.02 15.12 0.00
CA THR A 90 2.47 15.20 0.18
C THR A 90 2.82 15.60 1.61
N ASP A 91 2.05 16.49 2.22
CA ASP A 91 2.26 16.93 3.59
C ASP A 91 2.12 15.75 4.55
N HIS A 92 1.01 15.01 4.44
CA HIS A 92 0.76 13.85 5.29
C HIS A 92 1.85 12.77 5.13
N ARG A 93 2.28 12.48 3.90
CA ARG A 93 3.26 11.40 3.65
C ARG A 93 4.68 11.77 4.08
N LYS A 94 5.12 13.00 3.82
CA LYS A 94 6.43 13.47 4.28
C LYS A 94 6.47 13.62 5.81
N CYS A 95 5.37 14.08 6.43
CA CYS A 95 5.25 14.10 7.89
C CYS A 95 5.41 12.69 8.48
N LEU A 96 4.75 11.68 7.88
CA LEU A 96 4.84 10.30 8.34
C LEU A 96 6.28 9.79 8.44
N VAL A 97 7.08 10.07 7.40
CA VAL A 97 8.51 9.70 7.34
C VAL A 97 9.30 10.48 8.40
N HIS A 98 9.16 11.81 8.44
CA HIS A 98 9.89 12.67 9.38
C HIS A 98 9.56 12.40 10.85
N GLU A 99 8.30 12.10 11.18
CA GLU A 99 7.86 11.77 12.53
C GLU A 99 8.49 10.46 13.04
N ARG A 100 8.76 9.52 12.12
CA ARG A 100 9.32 8.19 12.44
C ARG A 100 10.84 8.14 12.48
N LEU A 101 11.53 9.20 12.07
CA LEU A 101 13.01 9.26 12.15
C LEU A 101 13.56 8.99 13.54
N ARG A 102 12.81 9.33 14.59
CA ARG A 102 13.20 9.14 15.99
C ARG A 102 12.60 7.90 16.65
N TRP A 103 11.83 7.11 15.91
CA TRP A 103 11.22 5.91 16.48
C TRP A 103 12.27 4.80 16.61
N PRO A 104 12.28 4.04 17.72
CA PRO A 104 13.07 2.82 17.80
C PRO A 104 12.65 1.84 16.70
N SER A 105 13.62 1.18 16.04
CA SER A 105 13.39 0.22 14.93
C SER A 105 12.42 -0.90 15.28
N GLU A 106 12.47 -1.34 16.54
CA GLU A 106 11.63 -2.44 17.05
C GLU A 106 10.17 -2.02 17.31
N THR A 107 9.86 -0.72 17.20
CA THR A 107 8.51 -0.23 17.44
C THR A 107 7.57 -0.68 16.32
N PRO A 108 6.41 -1.27 16.64
CA PRO A 108 5.39 -1.58 15.64
C PRO A 108 5.05 -0.36 14.77
N GLY A 109 5.28 -0.46 13.46
CA GLY A 109 5.05 0.64 12.52
C GLY A 109 6.16 1.69 12.44
N ALA A 110 7.34 1.40 13.00
CA ALA A 110 8.57 2.14 12.74
C ALA A 110 8.86 2.21 11.23
N TRP A 111 9.52 3.29 10.82
CA TRP A 111 10.03 3.42 9.46
C TRP A 111 11.40 2.77 9.39
N ASN A 112 11.52 1.74 8.56
CA ASN A 112 12.75 0.99 8.34
C ASN A 112 13.26 1.25 6.92
N VAL A 113 14.58 1.25 6.77
CA VAL A 113 15.27 1.48 5.51
C VAL A 113 16.12 0.26 5.15
N PRO A 114 16.50 0.07 3.87
CA PRO A 114 17.38 -1.01 3.48
C PRO A 114 18.73 -0.96 4.21
N VAL A 115 19.36 -2.13 4.37
CA VAL A 115 20.74 -2.20 4.86
C VAL A 115 21.68 -1.56 3.84
N GLY A 116 22.67 -0.80 4.33
CA GLY A 116 23.72 -0.22 3.48
C GLY A 116 23.35 1.10 2.80
N ILE A 117 22.39 1.86 3.33
CA ILE A 117 22.18 3.25 2.91
C ILE A 117 23.43 4.10 3.21
N ASP A 118 23.64 5.14 2.40
CA ASP A 118 24.79 6.05 2.50
C ASP A 118 24.41 7.43 3.09
N ASP A 119 25.41 8.29 3.26
CA ASP A 119 25.21 9.66 3.75
C ASP A 119 24.37 10.52 2.79
N ASP A 120 24.44 10.28 1.47
CA ASP A 120 23.61 11.01 0.50
C ASP A 120 22.13 10.70 0.70
N TYR A 121 21.79 9.43 0.92
CA TYR A 121 20.45 9.03 1.31
C TYR A 121 19.99 9.78 2.56
N CYS A 122 20.78 9.76 3.63
CA CYS A 122 20.47 10.46 4.88
C CYS A 122 20.24 11.96 4.67
N HIS A 123 21.12 12.63 3.91
CA HIS A 123 20.99 14.06 3.58
C HIS A 123 19.72 14.35 2.77
N GLN A 124 19.37 13.50 1.82
CA GLN A 124 18.18 13.68 1.00
C GLN A 124 16.88 13.45 1.80
N ILE A 125 16.87 12.58 2.80
CA ILE A 125 15.70 12.37 3.67
C ILE A 125 15.36 13.63 4.47
N VAL A 126 16.37 14.40 4.89
CA VAL A 126 16.19 15.66 5.64
C VAL A 126 16.33 16.91 4.75
N SER A 127 16.30 16.75 3.43
CA SER A 127 16.51 17.83 2.46
C SER A 127 15.41 18.88 2.39
N GLU A 128 14.28 18.67 3.06
CA GLU A 128 13.18 19.61 3.17
C GLU A 128 12.79 19.80 4.63
N ALA A 129 12.33 21.00 4.97
CA ALA A 129 11.80 21.30 6.28
C ALA A 129 10.35 21.76 6.17
N ARG A 130 9.47 21.16 6.97
CA ARG A 130 8.09 21.61 7.11
C ARG A 130 8.04 22.84 8.01
N VAL A 131 7.58 23.96 7.47
CA VAL A 131 7.46 25.22 8.22
C VAL A 131 6.01 25.71 8.20
N ARG A 132 5.68 26.57 9.17
CA ARG A 132 4.43 27.32 9.17
C ARG A 132 4.70 28.68 8.55
N SER A 133 4.05 28.98 7.44
CA SER A 133 4.11 30.28 6.79
C SER A 133 3.49 31.37 7.70
N PRO A 134 3.78 32.66 7.45
CA PRO A 134 3.10 33.76 8.15
C PRO A 134 1.58 33.75 8.01
N THR A 135 1.06 33.20 6.90
CA THR A 135 -0.37 33.01 6.65
C THR A 135 -0.97 31.82 7.40
N GLY A 136 -0.18 31.13 8.22
CA GLY A 136 -0.58 29.98 9.03
C GLY A 136 -0.64 28.66 8.26
N ARG A 137 -0.35 28.67 6.95
CA ARG A 137 -0.31 27.46 6.12
C ARG A 137 0.98 26.67 6.39
N ARG A 138 0.91 25.35 6.26
CA ARG A 138 2.08 24.49 6.38
C ARG A 138 2.66 24.27 4.98
N GLU A 139 3.96 24.48 4.83
CA GLU A 139 4.67 24.32 3.57
C GLU A 139 5.99 23.59 3.78
N TRP A 140 6.41 22.84 2.76
CA TRP A 140 7.68 22.14 2.75
C TRP A 140 8.69 22.99 1.97
N ILE A 141 9.69 23.51 2.69
CA ILE A 141 10.76 24.31 2.09
C ILE A 141 11.95 23.40 1.82
N ARG A 142 12.36 23.37 0.56
CA ARG A 142 13.57 22.68 0.12
C ARG A 142 14.82 23.38 0.66
N ARG A 143 15.68 22.61 1.32
CA ARG A 143 16.97 23.05 1.91
C ARG A 143 18.18 22.56 1.12
N SER A 144 18.02 21.46 0.38
CA SER A 144 19.10 20.87 -0.43
C SER A 144 18.69 20.71 -1.89
N LYS A 145 19.69 20.59 -2.78
CA LYS A 145 19.46 20.46 -4.23
C LYS A 145 18.70 19.19 -4.62
N ASN A 146 18.84 18.12 -3.86
CA ASN A 146 18.23 16.81 -4.14
C ASN A 146 17.33 16.41 -2.96
N ASN A 147 16.16 15.86 -3.27
CA ASN A 147 15.14 15.39 -2.32
C ASN A 147 14.49 14.08 -2.81
N HIS A 148 15.14 13.39 -3.76
CA HIS A 148 14.54 12.28 -4.51
C HIS A 148 14.21 11.12 -3.58
N PHE A 149 15.07 10.84 -2.59
CA PHE A 149 14.82 9.80 -1.60
C PHE A 149 13.67 10.15 -0.65
N LEU A 150 13.52 11.40 -0.20
CA LEU A 150 12.37 11.81 0.61
C LEU A 150 11.05 11.64 -0.16
N ASP A 151 11.02 12.04 -1.43
CA ASP A 151 9.83 11.85 -2.27
C ASP A 151 9.54 10.36 -2.52
N CYS A 152 10.58 9.54 -2.71
CA CYS A 152 10.46 8.09 -2.86
C CYS A 152 9.85 7.45 -1.60
N GLU A 153 10.38 7.77 -0.41
CA GLU A 153 9.91 7.24 0.88
C GLU A 153 8.48 7.70 1.21
N ALA A 154 8.14 8.94 0.87
CA ALA A 154 6.77 9.42 0.98
C ALA A 154 5.81 8.62 0.06
N MET A 155 6.25 8.23 -1.13
CA MET A 155 5.48 7.35 -2.02
C MET A 155 5.40 5.92 -1.51
N LEU A 156 6.47 5.36 -0.93
CA LEU A 156 6.44 4.03 -0.29
C LEU A 156 5.44 4.00 0.88
N ALA A 157 5.44 5.04 1.71
CA ALA A 157 4.43 5.24 2.76
C ALA A 157 3.00 5.36 2.21
N ALA A 158 2.83 5.88 0.99
CA ALA A 158 1.54 5.92 0.31
C ALA A 158 1.15 4.53 -0.22
N THR A 159 2.08 3.79 -0.81
CA THR A 159 1.87 2.42 -1.29
C THR A 159 1.42 1.51 -0.15
N SER A 160 2.10 1.55 1.00
CA SER A 160 1.75 0.74 2.17
C SER A 160 0.32 1.03 2.67
N TYR A 161 -0.08 2.30 2.70
CA TYR A 161 -1.43 2.70 3.06
C TYR A 161 -2.48 2.23 2.06
N LEU A 162 -2.19 2.33 0.75
CA LEU A 162 -3.11 1.83 -0.29
C LEU A 162 -3.28 0.30 -0.20
N MET A 163 -2.24 -0.41 0.21
CA MET A 163 -2.27 -1.86 0.47
C MET A 163 -2.87 -2.22 1.83
N ASN A 164 -3.33 -1.26 2.63
CA ASN A 164 -3.84 -1.45 3.98
C ASN A 164 -2.85 -2.12 4.95
N MET A 165 -1.54 -1.89 4.79
CA MET A 165 -0.51 -2.49 5.64
C MET A 165 -0.65 -2.10 7.11
N GLN A 166 -1.21 -0.93 7.41
CA GLN A 166 -1.53 -0.49 8.76
C GLN A 166 -2.56 -1.38 9.49
N ARG A 167 -3.25 -2.27 8.75
CA ARG A 167 -4.24 -3.22 9.30
C ARG A 167 -3.69 -4.63 9.45
N VAL A 168 -2.46 -4.87 8.99
CA VAL A 168 -1.80 -6.16 9.15
C VAL A 168 -1.46 -6.32 10.63
N SER A 169 -2.04 -7.35 11.25
CA SER A 169 -1.74 -7.68 12.64
C SER A 169 -0.31 -8.20 12.72
N GLN A 170 0.42 -7.83 13.78
CA GLN A 170 1.69 -8.48 14.04
C GLN A 170 1.44 -9.98 14.21
N PRO A 171 2.32 -10.84 13.68
CA PRO A 171 2.29 -12.25 14.01
C PRO A 171 2.26 -12.33 15.53
N ARG A 172 1.18 -12.85 16.10
CA ARG A 172 1.23 -13.28 17.50
C ARG A 172 2.37 -14.28 17.53
N GLU A 173 3.33 -14.09 18.43
CA GLU A 173 4.18 -15.19 18.85
C GLU A 173 3.20 -16.32 19.14
N ARG A 174 3.15 -17.32 18.24
CA ARG A 174 2.57 -18.58 18.63
C ARG A 174 3.51 -19.01 19.73
N GLU A 175 3.09 -18.82 20.98
CA GLU A 175 3.67 -19.58 22.08
C GLU A 175 3.79 -20.99 21.52
N ALA A 176 5.03 -21.41 21.31
CA ALA A 176 5.35 -22.80 21.15
C ALA A 176 5.04 -23.41 22.51
N THR A 177 3.75 -23.53 22.83
CA THR A 177 3.27 -24.58 23.71
C THR A 177 3.69 -25.82 22.99
N ALA A 178 4.84 -26.34 23.43
CA ALA A 178 5.29 -27.67 23.12
C ALA A 178 4.06 -28.56 23.29
N ARG A 179 3.45 -28.92 22.17
CA ARG A 179 2.65 -30.13 22.11
C ARG A 179 3.68 -31.24 22.20
N THR A 180 4.15 -31.50 23.42
CA THR A 180 4.70 -32.79 23.75
C THR A 180 3.60 -33.76 23.33
N ASN A 181 3.86 -34.53 22.28
CA ASN A 181 3.04 -35.66 21.91
C ASN A 181 3.19 -36.71 23.01
N GLU A 182 2.62 -36.46 24.19
CA GLU A 182 2.24 -37.53 25.09
C GLU A 182 0.89 -38.02 24.57
N ASN A 183 0.95 -39.09 23.77
CA ASN A 183 -0.24 -39.91 23.54
C ASN A 183 -0.79 -40.28 24.93
N PRO A 184 -2.03 -39.94 25.27
CA PRO A 184 -2.63 -40.50 26.47
C PRO A 184 -2.67 -42.02 26.30
N PRO A 185 -2.43 -42.80 27.38
CA PRO A 185 -2.54 -44.26 27.31
C PRO A 185 -3.93 -44.65 26.79
N PRO A 186 -4.05 -45.77 26.06
CA PRO A 186 -5.32 -46.18 25.47
C PRO A 186 -6.41 -46.27 26.55
N PRO A 187 -7.65 -45.86 26.24
CA PRO A 187 -8.74 -45.93 27.21
C PRO A 187 -8.97 -47.37 27.63
N ASN A 188 -8.89 -47.66 28.94
CA ASN A 188 -9.45 -48.89 29.48
C ASN A 188 -10.95 -48.91 29.16
N ASP A 189 -11.45 -50.09 28.76
CA ASP A 189 -12.82 -50.37 28.38
C ASP A 189 -13.83 -49.84 29.41
N VAL A 190 -14.49 -48.73 29.08
CA VAL A 190 -15.72 -48.31 29.75
C VAL A 190 -16.89 -48.62 28.80
N PRO A 191 -17.87 -49.46 29.19
CA PRO A 191 -18.97 -49.82 28.32
C PRO A 191 -19.81 -48.59 27.95
N PRO A 192 -20.38 -48.54 26.73
CA PRO A 192 -21.01 -47.35 26.20
C PRO A 192 -22.28 -46.99 26.98
N THR A 193 -22.25 -45.88 27.71
CA THR A 193 -23.47 -45.26 28.22
C THR A 193 -24.19 -44.56 27.07
N HIS A 194 -25.26 -45.17 26.57
CA HIS A 194 -26.19 -44.53 25.63
C HIS A 194 -26.91 -43.36 26.33
N ARG A 195 -26.47 -42.13 26.08
CA ARG A 195 -27.27 -40.93 26.39
C ARG A 195 -28.20 -40.63 25.21
N ASN A 196 -29.49 -40.87 25.42
CA ASN A 196 -30.54 -40.39 24.52
C ASN A 196 -30.65 -38.88 24.61
N PHE A 197 -30.33 -38.18 23.52
CA PHE A 197 -30.68 -36.77 23.36
C PHE A 197 -32.00 -36.68 22.58
N PRO A 198 -33.02 -35.96 23.08
CA PRO A 198 -34.25 -35.76 22.32
C PRO A 198 -33.96 -34.93 21.07
N ARG A 199 -34.35 -35.45 19.90
CA ARG A 199 -34.29 -34.69 18.63
C ARG A 199 -35.29 -33.54 18.67
N ALA A 200 -34.80 -32.31 18.51
CA ALA A 200 -35.67 -31.16 18.27
C ALA A 200 -36.48 -31.34 16.98
N PRO A 201 -37.78 -30.98 16.94
CA PRO A 201 -38.59 -31.14 15.74
C PRO A 201 -38.10 -30.21 14.62
N ARG A 202 -37.78 -30.79 13.46
CA ARG A 202 -37.46 -30.03 12.25
C ARG A 202 -38.71 -29.31 11.74
N ARG A 203 -38.66 -27.98 11.67
CA ARG A 203 -39.69 -27.16 11.04
C ARG A 203 -39.68 -27.42 9.53
N ILE A 204 -40.70 -28.14 9.04
CA ILE A 204 -40.93 -28.34 7.60
C ILE A 204 -41.51 -27.03 7.04
N VAL A 205 -40.74 -26.32 6.21
CA VAL A 205 -41.25 -25.21 5.40
C VAL A 205 -41.78 -25.83 4.09
N ARG A 206 -43.11 -25.87 3.92
CA ARG A 206 -43.72 -26.24 2.64
C ARG A 206 -43.61 -25.03 1.70
N SER A 207 -42.79 -25.13 0.66
CA SER A 207 -42.83 -24.24 -0.49
C SER A 207 -44.10 -24.54 -1.29
N GLY A 208 -45.06 -23.62 -1.28
CA GLY A 208 -46.21 -23.65 -2.18
C GLY A 208 -45.80 -23.16 -3.57
N HIS A 209 -45.72 -24.07 -4.53
CA HIS A 209 -45.73 -23.76 -5.96
C HIS A 209 -46.72 -24.72 -6.62
N LEU A 210 -47.84 -24.17 -7.09
CA LEU A 210 -48.69 -24.76 -8.12
C LEU A 210 -49.06 -23.60 -9.05
N GLY A 211 -48.58 -23.67 -10.28
CA GLY A 211 -49.07 -22.83 -11.38
C GLY A 211 -50.23 -23.52 -12.09
N VAL A 212 -51.13 -22.71 -12.66
CA VAL A 212 -51.54 -22.70 -14.07
C VAL A 212 -51.85 -21.25 -14.41
#